data_AF-A0A7X8EB01-F1
#
_entry.id   AF-A0A7X8EB01-F1
#
_cell.length_a   1.000
_cell.length_b   1.000
_cell.length_c   1.000
_cell.angle_alpha   90.00
_cell.angle_beta   90.00
_cell.angle_gamma   90.00
#
_symmetry.space_group_name_H-M   'P 1'
#
loop_
_entity.id
_entity.type
_entity.pdbx_description
1 polymer ?
#
loop_
_entity_poly.entity_id
_entity_poly.type
_entity_poly.pdbx_seq_one_letter_code
_entity_poly.pdbx_strand_id
1 'polypeptide(L)'
;MSERVPEKIVEELKKAARSRDVRAFDKAVNKHKRDLPDDLLEATEDREVLEETMKLFNENKATVCREGVRLNVDNCGYDRKRYH
;
A
#
# COMPACT_ATOMS: atom_id res chain seq x y z
N MET A 1 -7.19 -2.22 20.02
CA MET A 1 -6.00 -2.83 19.40
C MET A 1 -6.25 -2.82 17.90
N SER A 2 -5.47 -2.11 17.09
CA SER A 2 -5.63 -2.17 15.63
C SER A 2 -5.29 -3.59 15.17
N GLU A 3 -6.27 -4.31 14.64
CA GLU A 3 -6.04 -5.61 14.03
C GLU A 3 -5.13 -5.39 12.82
N ARG A 4 -3.89 -5.86 12.94
CA ARG A 4 -2.91 -5.78 11.87
C ARG A 4 -3.27 -6.79 10.80
N VAL A 5 -3.14 -6.38 9.53
CA VAL A 5 -3.17 -7.34 8.42
C VAL A 5 -2.07 -8.38 8.67
N PRO A 6 -2.34 -9.68 8.44
CA PRO A 6 -1.33 -10.71 8.61
C PRO A 6 0.00 -10.35 7.92
N GLU A 7 1.11 -10.48 8.63
CA GLU A 7 2.43 -10.06 8.12
C GLU A 7 2.78 -10.74 6.80
N LYS A 8 2.37 -12.00 6.60
CA LYS A 8 2.54 -12.73 5.35
C LYS A 8 1.91 -12.03 4.14
N ILE A 9 0.74 -11.41 4.32
CA ILE A 9 0.05 -10.68 3.25
C ILE A 9 0.81 -9.39 2.94
N VAL A 10 1.23 -8.67 3.98
CA VAL A 10 2.04 -7.45 3.85
C VAL A 10 3.37 -7.75 3.14
N GLU A 11 4.02 -8.88 3.45
CA GLU A 11 5.24 -9.32 2.77
C GLU A 11 5.00 -9.66 1.29
N GLU A 12 3.89 -10.33 0.95
CA GLU A 12 3.54 -10.60 -0.44
C GLU A 12 3.30 -9.30 -1.23
N LEU A 13 2.60 -8.33 -0.64
CA LEU A 13 2.40 -7.01 -1.24
C LEU A 13 3.72 -6.27 -1.44
N LYS A 14 4.60 -6.25 -0.42
CA LYS A 14 5.95 -5.66 -0.55
C LYS A 14 6.78 -6.35 -1.63
N LYS A 15 6.69 -7.67 -1.73
CA LYS A 15 7.41 -8.43 -2.76
C LYS A 15 6.91 -8.08 -4.16
N ALA A 16 5.60 -7.97 -4.35
CA ALA A 16 5.02 -7.52 -5.61
C ALA A 16 5.42 -6.07 -5.94
N ALA A 17 5.42 -5.18 -4.95
CA ALA A 17 5.84 -3.79 -5.10
C ALA A 17 7.32 -3.65 -5.49
N ARG A 18 8.20 -4.51 -4.97
CA ARG A 18 9.63 -4.55 -5.35
C ARG A 18 9.86 -4.91 -6.81
N SER A 19 8.95 -5.66 -7.42
CA SER A 19 9.00 -5.97 -8.84
C SER A 19 8.70 -4.75 -9.73
N ARG A 20 8.20 -3.64 -9.15
CA ARG A 20 7.77 -2.42 -9.86
C ARG A 20 6.74 -2.70 -10.97
N ASP A 21 6.06 -3.83 -10.89
CA ASP A 21 5.02 -4.25 -11.82
C ASP A 21 3.67 -4.01 -11.17
N VAL A 22 2.98 -2.97 -11.66
CA VAL A 22 1.68 -2.54 -11.19
C VAL A 22 0.64 -3.66 -11.32
N ARG A 23 0.72 -4.47 -12.38
CA ARG A 23 -0.22 -5.60 -12.57
C ARG A 23 0.06 -6.73 -11.58
N ALA A 24 1.33 -6.98 -11.27
CA ALA A 24 1.70 -7.94 -10.24
C ALA A 24 1.24 -7.48 -8.85
N PHE A 25 1.36 -6.18 -8.58
CA PHE A 25 0.87 -5.57 -7.35
C PHE A 25 -0.66 -5.62 -7.25
N ASP A 26 -1.38 -5.21 -8.29
CA ASP A 26 -2.84 -5.33 -8.39
C ASP A 26 -3.31 -6.76 -8.13
N LYS A 27 -2.67 -7.75 -8.77
CA LYS A 27 -2.99 -9.16 -8.58
C LYS A 27 -2.75 -9.62 -7.14
N ALA A 28 -1.72 -9.11 -6.47
CA ALA A 28 -1.45 -9.42 -5.07
C ALA A 28 -2.50 -8.80 -4.14
N VAL A 29 -2.97 -7.57 -4.42
CA VAL A 29 -4.09 -6.93 -3.71
C VAL A 29 -5.36 -7.74 -3.90
N ASN A 30 -5.72 -8.05 -5.15
CA ASN A 30 -6.92 -8.81 -5.48
C ASN A 30 -6.92 -10.23 -4.88
N LYS A 31 -5.76 -10.89 -4.79
CA LYS A 31 -5.59 -12.21 -4.16
C LYS A 31 -5.98 -12.19 -2.68
N HIS A 32 -5.68 -11.09 -1.97
CA HIS A 32 -5.87 -10.94 -0.53
C HIS A 32 -6.99 -9.98 -0.15
N LYS A 33 -7.88 -9.62 -1.10
CA LYS A 33 -8.89 -8.59 -0.91
C LYS A 33 -9.84 -8.76 0.28
N ARG A 34 -9.99 -9.99 0.80
CA ARG A 34 -10.82 -10.27 1.99
C ARG A 34 -10.16 -9.85 3.30
N ASP A 35 -8.83 -9.75 3.29
CA ASP A 35 -7.99 -9.45 4.45
C ASP A 35 -7.39 -8.04 4.38
N LEU A 36 -7.66 -7.31 3.31
CA LEU A 36 -7.16 -5.95 3.04
C LEU A 36 -8.28 -4.92 3.26
N PRO A 37 -7.94 -3.69 3.68
CA PRO A 37 -8.90 -2.61 3.85
C PRO A 37 -9.43 -2.13 2.51
N ASP A 38 -10.65 -1.60 2.51
CA ASP A 38 -11.30 -1.04 1.32
C ASP A 38 -10.47 0.05 0.64
N ASP A 39 -9.73 0.89 1.39
CA ASP A 39 -8.79 1.87 0.83
C ASP A 39 -7.83 1.28 -0.22
N LEU A 40 -7.32 0.07 0.06
CA LEU A 40 -6.39 -0.60 -0.84
C LEU A 40 -7.11 -1.24 -2.04
N LEU A 41 -8.39 -1.56 -1.89
CA LEU A 41 -9.24 -2.08 -2.97
C LEU A 41 -9.67 -0.95 -3.90
N GLU A 42 -10.09 0.20 -3.35
CA GLU A 42 -10.37 1.41 -4.11
C GLU A 42 -9.14 1.87 -4.89
N ALA A 43 -7.94 1.75 -4.30
CA ALA A 43 -6.70 2.01 -5.02
C ALA A 43 -6.50 1.12 -6.26
N THR A 44 -7.14 -0.04 -6.38
CA THR A 44 -7.07 -0.86 -7.62
C THR A 44 -7.95 -0.33 -8.75
N GLU A 45 -8.93 0.51 -8.44
CA GLU A 45 -9.82 1.14 -9.41
C GLU A 45 -9.16 2.35 -10.09
N ASP A 46 -8.18 2.98 -9.42
CA ASP A 46 -7.39 4.09 -9.95
C ASP A 46 -5.92 3.69 -10.10
N ARG A 47 -5.47 3.62 -11.36
CA ARG A 47 -4.10 3.20 -11.68
C ARG A 47 -3.03 4.14 -11.11
N GLU A 48 -3.27 5.45 -11.07
CA GLU A 48 -2.29 6.40 -10.52
C GLU A 48 -2.15 6.21 -9.01
N VAL A 49 -3.27 6.02 -8.31
CA VAL A 49 -3.30 5.71 -6.87
C VAL A 49 -2.62 4.38 -6.58
N LEU A 50 -2.86 3.35 -7.42
CA LEU A 50 -2.20 2.05 -7.27
C LEU A 50 -0.69 2.13 -7.44
N GLU A 51 -0.21 2.90 -8.42
CA GLU A 51 1.21 3.12 -8.68
C GLU A 51 1.89 3.87 -7.52
N GLU A 52 1.23 4.89 -6.97
CA GLU A 52 1.73 5.60 -5.80
C GLU A 52 1.76 4.70 -4.56
N THR A 53 0.69 3.94 -4.33
CA THR A 53 0.60 2.96 -3.24
C THR A 53 1.73 1.93 -3.34
N MET A 54 1.95 1.37 -4.52
CA MET A 54 3.05 0.44 -4.79
C MET A 54 4.41 1.06 -4.44
N LYS A 55 4.65 2.32 -4.83
CA LYS A 55 5.89 3.03 -4.51
C LYS A 55 6.08 3.17 -3.00
N LEU A 56 5.03 3.49 -2.26
CA LEU A 56 5.06 3.60 -0.80
C LEU A 56 5.40 2.25 -0.14
N PHE A 57 4.85 1.14 -0.64
CA PHE A 57 5.20 -0.20 -0.17
C PHE A 57 6.65 -0.57 -0.49
N ASN A 58 7.12 -0.24 -1.70
CA ASN A 58 8.49 -0.50 -2.12
C ASN A 58 9.52 0.30 -1.29
N GLU A 59 9.20 1.55 -0.96
CA GLU A 59 10.05 2.43 -0.13
C GLU A 59 9.86 2.19 1.38
N ASN A 60 9.03 1.21 1.78
CA ASN A 60 8.68 0.91 3.17
C ASN A 60 8.10 2.14 3.93
N LYS A 61 7.47 3.05 3.18
CA LYS A 61 6.83 4.28 3.67
C LYS A 61 5.36 4.11 4.01
N ALA A 62 4.80 2.91 3.82
CA ALA A 62 3.43 2.59 4.22
C ALA A 62 3.33 1.21 4.86
N THR A 63 2.31 1.05 5.71
CA THR A 63 1.94 -0.18 6.39
C THR A 63 0.43 -0.38 6.27
N VAL A 64 -0.03 -1.61 5.97
CA VAL A 64 -1.47 -1.92 5.93
C VAL A 64 -1.96 -2.35 7.31
N CYS A 65 -3.04 -1.73 7.77
CA CYS A 65 -3.83 -2.16 8.93
C CYS A 65 -5.23 -2.56 8.44
N ARG A 66 -6.02 -3.31 9.23
CA ARG A 66 -7.43 -3.57 8.86
C ARG A 66 -8.25 -2.30 8.68
N GLU A 67 -7.88 -1.23 9.38
CA GLU A 67 -8.56 0.06 9.33
C GLU A 67 -8.19 0.89 8.10
N GLY A 68 -7.14 0.53 7.35
CA GLY A 68 -6.65 1.34 6.23
C GLY A 68 -5.14 1.30 6.04
N VAL A 69 -4.66 2.05 5.05
CA VAL A 69 -3.21 2.21 4.77
C VAL A 69 -2.66 3.36 5.62
N ARG A 70 -1.67 3.07 6.47
CA ARG A 70 -0.99 4.08 7.28
C ARG A 70 0.38 4.41 6.68
N LEU A 71 0.65 5.69 6.48
CA LEU A 71 1.97 6.17 6.12
C LEU A 71 2.91 6.10 7.32
N ASN A 72 4.11 5.57 7.11
CA ASN A 72 5.20 5.54 8.09
C ASN A 72 5.85 6.93 8.11
N VAL A 73 5.43 7.77 9.05
CA VAL A 73 5.83 9.18 9.12
C VAL A 73 7.32 9.34 9.47
N ASP A 74 7.96 8.33 10.08
CA ASP A 74 9.37 8.36 10.51
C ASP A 74 10.39 8.50 9.36
N ASN A 75 10.00 8.29 8.10
CA ASN A 75 10.86 8.53 6.94
C ASN A 75 10.14 9.32 5.83
N CYS A 76 9.11 10.07 6.21
CA CYS A 76 8.45 10.99 5.32
C CYS A 76 9.19 12.32 5.42
N GLY A 77 10.20 12.49 4.56
CA GLY A 77 10.58 13.82 4.11
C GLY A 77 9.35 14.46 3.49
N TYR A 78 8.51 15.04 4.35
CA TYR A 78 7.32 15.79 3.99
C TYR A 78 7.84 17.05 3.31
N ASP A 79 8.21 16.92 2.04
CA ASP A 79 8.28 18.04 1.13
C ASP A 79 6.83 18.50 0.97
N ARG A 80 6.36 19.31 1.93
CA ARG A 80 5.22 20.21 1.77
C ARG A 80 5.59 21.16 0.63
N LYS A 81 5.54 20.68 -0.61
CA LYS A 81 5.38 21.56 -1.75
C LYS A 81 3.96 22.10 -1.68
N ARG A 82 3.87 23.24 -1.00
CA ARG A 82 2.99 24.38 -1.29
C ARG A 82 1.80 24.02 -2.18
N TYR A 83 0.68 23.72 -1.56
CA TYR A 83 -0.58 24.25 -2.05
C TYR A 83 -0.94 25.42 -1.12
N HIS A 84 -1.04 26.59 -1.76
CA HIS A 84 -1.21 27.96 -1.27
C HIS A 84 0.02 28.69 -0.73
#